data_AF-A0A258J416-F1
#
_entry.id   AF-A0A258J416-F1
#
_cell.length_a   1.000
_cell.length_b   1.000
_cell.length_c   1.000
_cell.angle_alpha   90.00
_cell.angle_beta   90.00
_cell.angle_gamma   90.00
#
_symmetry.space_group_name_H-M   'P 1'
#
loop_
_entity.id
_entity.type
_entity.pdbx_description
1 polymer ?
#
loop_
_entity_poly.entity_id
_entity_poly.type
_entity_poly.pdbx_seq_one_letter_code
_entity_poly.pdbx_strand_id
1 'polypeptide(L)'
;MIPNWLSALAILAILIGCLCALVMLLDLMRRPQPMAIMNLVWPITGLYAGPLGLWFYFKYNRAKSARHAAQHGDHDATQHHGGDGKPFPVIVATGSTHCGAGCTLGDIIAESLAFAYPAIAVGFGWHSLFDDKMFAVWALDFIFAFAFGIVFQYFAIAPMRGLSLRDGLIAALKADTLSLVSWQT
;
A
#
# COMPACT_ATOMS: atom_id res chain seq x y z
N MET A 1 -14.01 -29.22 -8.74
CA MET A 1 -12.74 -29.03 -9.46
C MET A 1 -12.73 -27.64 -10.05
N ILE A 2 -11.68 -26.86 -9.82
CA ILE A 2 -11.59 -25.49 -10.34
C ILE A 2 -11.34 -25.56 -11.85
N PRO A 3 -12.07 -24.81 -12.69
CA PRO A 3 -11.85 -24.81 -14.13
C PRO A 3 -10.44 -24.33 -14.51
N ASN A 4 -9.78 -25.02 -15.44
CA ASN A 4 -8.41 -24.68 -15.86
C ASN A 4 -8.27 -23.23 -16.39
N TRP A 5 -9.31 -22.69 -17.03
CA TRP A 5 -9.29 -21.31 -17.52
C TRP A 5 -9.20 -20.29 -16.38
N LEU A 6 -9.80 -20.59 -15.22
CA LEU A 6 -9.77 -19.72 -14.04
C LEU A 6 -8.37 -19.74 -13.42
N SER A 7 -7.75 -20.92 -13.33
CA SER A 7 -6.36 -21.04 -12.88
C SER A 7 -5.39 -20.30 -13.80
N ALA A 8 -5.57 -20.41 -15.12
CA ALA A 8 -4.75 -19.67 -16.09
C ALA A 8 -4.93 -18.15 -15.95
N LEU A 9 -6.18 -17.69 -15.76
CA LEU A 9 -6.47 -16.28 -15.54
C LEU A 9 -5.84 -15.75 -14.25
N ALA A 10 -5.92 -16.50 -13.16
CA ALA A 10 -5.31 -16.13 -11.88
C ALA A 10 -3.77 -16.01 -12.00
N ILE A 11 -3.12 -16.99 -12.64
CA ILE A 11 -1.67 -16.94 -12.90
C ILE A 11 -1.31 -15.71 -13.73
N LEU A 12 -2.08 -15.45 -14.82
CA LEU A 12 -1.84 -14.30 -15.67
C LEU A 12 -1.99 -12.98 -14.90
N ALA A 13 -3.03 -12.86 -14.05
CA ALA A 13 -3.25 -11.67 -13.22
C ALA A 13 -2.08 -11.41 -12.26
N ILE A 14 -1.58 -12.46 -11.59
CA ILE A 14 -0.41 -12.37 -10.70
C ILE A 14 0.83 -11.92 -11.48
N LEU A 15 1.11 -12.53 -12.63
CA LEU A 15 2.26 -12.17 -13.47
C LEU A 15 2.20 -10.72 -13.93
N ILE A 16 1.01 -10.24 -14.32
CA ILE A 16 0.79 -8.84 -14.69
C ILE A 16 1.03 -7.91 -13.48
N GLY A 17 0.53 -8.26 -12.30
CA GLY A 17 0.76 -7.50 -11.07
C GLY A 17 2.25 -7.40 -10.72
N CYS A 18 2.97 -8.53 -10.76
CA CYS A 18 4.42 -8.57 -10.55
C CYS A 18 5.18 -7.72 -11.57
N LEU A 19 4.78 -7.78 -12.85
CA LEU A 19 5.38 -6.94 -13.89
C LEU A 19 5.14 -5.45 -13.63
N CYS A 20 3.92 -5.06 -13.24
CA CYS A 20 3.60 -3.67 -12.90
C CYS A 20 4.43 -3.17 -11.71
N ALA A 21 4.51 -3.98 -10.65
CA ALA A 21 5.33 -3.68 -9.47
C ALA A 21 6.81 -3.50 -9.83
N LEU A 22 7.35 -4.40 -10.68
CA LEU A 22 8.74 -4.32 -11.14
C LEU A 22 8.99 -3.04 -11.97
N VAL A 23 8.08 -2.70 -12.89
CA VAL A 23 8.19 -1.48 -13.71
C VAL A 23 8.22 -0.23 -12.81
N MET A 24 7.32 -0.16 -11.82
CA MET A 24 7.33 0.94 -10.86
C MET A 24 8.64 0.98 -10.08
N LEU A 25 9.08 -0.16 -9.51
CA LEU A 25 10.32 -0.23 -8.74
C LEU A 25 11.52 0.27 -9.55
N LEU A 26 11.65 -0.16 -10.81
CA LEU A 26 12.72 0.28 -11.71
C LEU A 26 12.63 1.78 -12.07
N ASP A 27 11.42 2.35 -12.16
CA ASP A 27 11.27 3.80 -12.36
C ASP A 27 11.67 4.57 -11.10
N LEU A 28 11.25 4.08 -9.91
CA LEU A 28 11.57 4.67 -8.62
C LEU A 28 13.06 4.65 -8.30
N MET A 29 13.78 3.58 -8.67
CA MET A 29 15.24 3.53 -8.54
C MET A 29 15.95 4.64 -9.34
N ARG A 30 15.34 5.09 -10.44
CA ARG A 30 15.85 6.19 -11.27
C ARG A 30 15.29 7.56 -10.83
N ARG A 31 14.11 7.58 -10.23
CA ARG A 31 13.32 8.77 -9.87
C ARG A 31 12.67 8.55 -8.50
N PRO A 32 13.44 8.60 -7.40
CA PRO A 32 12.89 8.37 -6.07
C PRO A 32 11.87 9.46 -5.74
N GLN A 33 10.81 9.07 -5.04
CA GLN A 33 9.79 9.98 -4.54
C GLN A 33 10.36 10.84 -3.40
N PRO A 34 9.93 12.12 -3.28
CA PRO A 34 10.30 12.97 -2.15
C PRO A 34 9.88 12.37 -0.79
N MET A 35 8.73 11.72 -0.74
CA MET A 35 8.27 10.97 0.43
C MET A 35 8.78 9.53 0.36
N ALA A 36 9.71 9.17 1.25
CA ALA A 36 10.36 7.87 1.24
C ALA A 36 9.37 6.68 1.31
N ILE A 37 8.28 6.80 2.07
CA ILE A 37 7.26 5.75 2.17
C ILE A 37 6.58 5.46 0.83
N MET A 38 6.42 6.48 -0.03
CA MET A 38 5.87 6.28 -1.38
C MET A 38 6.79 5.43 -2.25
N ASN A 39 8.09 5.33 -1.90
CA ASN A 39 8.98 4.44 -2.64
C ASN A 39 8.64 2.96 -2.45
N LEU A 40 7.99 2.62 -1.33
CA LEU A 40 7.52 1.27 -1.03
C LEU A 40 6.06 1.07 -1.47
N VAL A 41 5.20 2.06 -1.23
CA VAL A 41 3.75 2.00 -1.52
C VAL A 41 3.47 1.79 -3.01
N TRP A 42 4.19 2.47 -3.91
CA TRP A 42 3.94 2.36 -5.34
C TRP A 42 4.15 0.94 -5.88
N PRO A 43 5.32 0.29 -5.70
CA PRO A 43 5.50 -1.10 -6.11
C PRO A 43 4.43 -2.05 -5.56
N ILE A 44 4.04 -1.91 -4.29
CA ILE A 44 2.99 -2.75 -3.69
C ILE A 44 1.63 -2.45 -4.34
N THR A 45 1.35 -1.20 -4.67
CA THR A 45 0.14 -0.81 -5.42
C THR A 45 0.10 -1.47 -6.80
N GLY A 46 1.25 -1.65 -7.44
CA GLY A 46 1.38 -2.42 -8.67
C GLY A 46 0.93 -3.88 -8.53
N LEU A 47 1.08 -4.49 -7.36
CA LEU A 47 0.69 -5.89 -7.12
C LEU A 47 -0.83 -6.08 -7.11
N TYR A 48 -1.57 -5.20 -6.41
CA TYR A 48 -3.03 -5.35 -6.28
C TYR A 48 -3.83 -4.59 -7.36
N ALA A 49 -3.37 -3.41 -7.77
CA ALA A 49 -4.08 -2.58 -8.76
C ALA A 49 -3.57 -2.81 -10.20
N GLY A 50 -2.47 -3.54 -10.36
CA GLY A 50 -1.95 -3.96 -11.65
C GLY A 50 -1.77 -2.81 -12.65
N PRO A 51 -2.24 -2.96 -13.91
CA PRO A 51 -2.08 -1.94 -14.95
C PRO A 51 -2.78 -0.61 -14.63
N LEU A 52 -3.89 -0.64 -13.90
CA LEU A 52 -4.61 0.58 -13.50
C LEU A 52 -3.79 1.39 -12.51
N GLY A 53 -3.18 0.73 -11.53
CA GLY A 53 -2.23 1.36 -10.61
C GLY A 53 -1.02 1.93 -11.34
N LEU A 54 -0.49 1.19 -12.33
CA LEU A 54 0.64 1.63 -13.16
C LEU A 54 0.31 2.88 -13.96
N TRP A 55 -0.85 2.91 -14.60
CA TRP A 55 -1.35 4.08 -15.31
C TRP A 55 -1.51 5.29 -14.38
N PHE A 56 -2.12 5.10 -13.21
CA PHE A 56 -2.32 6.17 -12.23
C PHE A 56 -1.00 6.73 -11.72
N TYR A 57 -0.02 5.85 -11.45
CA TYR A 57 1.34 6.23 -11.09
C TYR A 57 1.99 7.11 -12.16
N PHE A 58 2.06 6.63 -13.41
CA PHE A 58 2.73 7.37 -14.49
C PHE A 58 2.07 8.71 -14.82
N LYS A 59 0.74 8.76 -14.73
CA LYS A 59 -0.03 9.95 -15.10
C LYS A 59 0.01 11.04 -14.05
N TYR A 60 -0.05 10.69 -12.77
CA TYR A 60 -0.28 11.67 -11.71
C TYR A 60 0.80 11.69 -10.62
N ASN A 61 1.51 10.60 -10.38
CA ASN A 61 2.33 10.45 -9.18
C ASN A 61 3.80 10.12 -9.42
N ARG A 62 4.22 10.01 -10.69
CA ARG A 62 5.63 9.84 -11.03
C ARG A 62 6.43 11.10 -10.70
N ALA A 63 7.55 10.93 -9.99
CA ALA A 63 8.43 12.03 -9.64
C ALA A 63 9.03 12.69 -10.89
N LYS A 64 9.13 14.02 -10.88
CA LYS A 64 9.81 14.79 -11.93
C LYS A 64 11.31 14.49 -11.85
N SER A 65 11.98 14.36 -12.99
CA SER A 65 13.42 14.08 -13.03
C SER A 65 14.22 15.22 -12.39
N ALA A 66 15.25 14.88 -11.59
CA ALA A 66 16.14 15.85 -10.93
C ALA A 66 16.76 16.87 -11.90
N ARG A 67 16.95 16.51 -13.18
CA ARG A 67 17.41 17.44 -14.24
C ARG A 67 16.45 18.60 -14.52
N HIS A 68 15.13 18.40 -14.39
CA HIS A 68 14.15 19.47 -14.55
C HIS A 68 14.00 20.34 -13.28
N ALA A 69 14.29 19.80 -12.10
CA ALA A 69 14.30 20.57 -10.86
C ALA A 69 15.47 21.58 -10.84
N ALA A 70 16.64 21.20 -11.38
CA ALA A 70 17.81 22.07 -11.46
C ALA A 70 17.69 23.20 -12.50
N GLN A 71 16.80 23.10 -13.48
CA GLN A 71 16.66 24.07 -14.58
C GLN A 71 15.64 25.19 -14.29
N HIS A 72 14.82 25.04 -13.24
CA HIS A 72 13.90 26.06 -12.70
C HIS A 72 14.31 26.50 -11.29
N GLY A 73 15.62 26.57 -11.03
CA GLY A 73 16.16 27.05 -9.77
C GLY A 73 16.32 28.57 -9.74
N ASP A 74 15.23 29.29 -9.47
CA ASP A 74 15.24 30.49 -8.61
C ASP A 74 13.80 31.00 -8.46
N HIS A 75 13.42 31.38 -7.24
CA HIS A 75 12.07 31.82 -6.81
C HIS A 75 11.03 30.73 -6.50
N ASP A 76 11.23 29.92 -5.45
CA ASP A 76 10.19 29.75 -4.40
C ASP A 76 10.75 28.96 -3.21
N ALA A 77 11.55 29.62 -2.37
CA ALA A 77 11.98 29.09 -1.07
C ALA A 77 10.99 29.48 0.04
N THR A 78 9.69 29.52 -0.27
CA THR A 78 8.64 29.72 0.72
C THR A 78 7.84 28.44 0.93
N GLN A 79 8.20 27.78 2.04
CA GLN A 79 7.36 26.94 2.88
C GLN A 79 5.85 27.22 2.72
N HIS A 80 5.14 26.44 1.90
CA HIS A 80 3.69 26.24 2.04
C HIS A 80 3.27 24.86 1.52
N HIS A 81 2.73 24.05 2.44
CA HIS A 81 2.01 22.82 2.17
C HIS A 81 0.77 23.11 1.30
N GLY A 82 0.81 22.80 0.00
CA GLY A 82 -0.37 22.99 -0.85
C GLY A 82 -0.12 22.82 -2.34
N GLY A 83 -0.23 21.59 -2.84
CA GLY A 83 -0.68 21.32 -4.19
C GLY A 83 0.38 21.37 -5.30
N ASP A 84 0.77 20.19 -5.77
CA ASP A 84 1.17 19.96 -7.17
C ASP A 84 0.02 20.30 -8.17
N GLY A 85 -0.84 21.31 -7.93
CA GLY A 85 -2.04 21.56 -8.76
C GLY A 85 -2.95 20.33 -8.97
N LYS A 86 -2.78 19.27 -8.16
CA LYS A 86 -3.44 17.98 -8.37
C LYS A 86 -4.91 18.13 -7.97
N PRO A 87 -5.85 17.67 -8.82
CA PRO A 87 -7.26 17.62 -8.46
C PRO A 87 -7.46 16.85 -7.16
N PHE A 88 -8.37 17.31 -6.31
CA PHE A 88 -8.67 16.67 -5.02
C PHE A 88 -8.89 15.14 -5.11
N PRO A 89 -9.60 14.59 -6.12
CA PRO A 89 -9.73 13.13 -6.26
C PRO A 89 -8.39 12.38 -6.41
N VAL A 90 -7.40 13.00 -7.05
CA VAL A 90 -6.06 12.40 -7.19
C VAL A 90 -5.35 12.35 -5.84
N ILE A 91 -5.49 13.40 -5.02
CA ILE A 91 -4.90 13.44 -3.68
C ILE A 91 -5.52 12.36 -2.79
N VAL A 92 -6.85 12.23 -2.82
CA VAL A 92 -7.56 11.19 -2.07
C VAL A 92 -7.15 9.80 -2.55
N ALA A 93 -7.14 9.56 -3.86
CA ALA A 93 -6.75 8.27 -4.43
C ALA A 93 -5.30 7.89 -4.08
N THR A 94 -4.36 8.84 -4.15
CA THR A 94 -2.98 8.61 -3.70
C THR A 94 -2.94 8.33 -2.20
N GLY A 95 -3.71 9.05 -1.39
CA GLY A 95 -3.85 8.77 0.05
C GLY A 95 -4.33 7.34 0.33
N SER A 96 -5.32 6.85 -0.44
CA SER A 96 -5.87 5.49 -0.29
C SER A 96 -4.85 4.39 -0.62
N THR A 97 -3.84 4.66 -1.45
CA THR A 97 -2.81 3.65 -1.78
C THR A 97 -1.98 3.22 -0.56
N HIS A 98 -1.86 4.08 0.48
CA HIS A 98 -1.13 3.73 1.69
C HIS A 98 -1.78 2.57 2.46
N CYS A 99 -3.10 2.65 2.68
CA CYS A 99 -3.85 1.59 3.34
C CYS A 99 -3.91 0.34 2.46
N GLY A 100 -4.19 0.48 1.16
CA GLY A 100 -4.21 -0.65 0.23
C GLY A 100 -2.88 -1.40 0.16
N ALA A 101 -1.76 -0.68 0.19
CA ALA A 101 -0.43 -1.28 0.27
C ALA A 101 -0.17 -1.95 1.63
N GLY A 102 -0.63 -1.35 2.73
CA GLY A 102 -0.55 -1.95 4.06
C GLY A 102 -1.30 -3.29 4.13
N CYS A 103 -2.55 -3.33 3.65
CA CYS A 103 -3.34 -4.57 3.59
C CYS A 103 -2.68 -5.62 2.70
N THR A 104 -2.28 -5.26 1.48
CA THR A 104 -1.65 -6.20 0.54
C THR A 104 -0.39 -6.82 1.13
N LEU A 105 0.45 -6.00 1.78
CA LEU A 105 1.66 -6.51 2.43
C LEU A 105 1.34 -7.38 3.64
N GLY A 106 0.32 -7.01 4.42
CA GLY A 106 -0.18 -7.78 5.55
C GLY A 106 -0.63 -9.18 5.12
N ASP A 107 -1.51 -9.26 4.13
CA ASP A 107 -2.04 -10.53 3.61
C ASP A 107 -0.93 -11.41 3.06
N ILE A 108 0.01 -10.85 2.27
CA ILE A 108 1.15 -11.62 1.74
C ILE A 108 1.98 -12.22 2.88
N ILE A 109 2.24 -11.46 3.94
CA ILE A 109 3.05 -11.93 5.07
C ILE A 109 2.28 -12.94 5.91
N ALA A 110 1.03 -12.67 6.23
CA ALA A 110 0.17 -13.55 7.03
C ALA A 110 -0.06 -14.90 6.33
N GLU A 111 -0.38 -14.90 5.04
CA GLU A 111 -0.53 -16.13 4.24
C GLU A 111 0.79 -16.89 4.11
N SER A 112 1.90 -16.19 3.86
CA SER A 112 3.22 -16.83 3.80
C SER A 112 3.60 -17.50 5.12
N LEU A 113 3.28 -16.86 6.25
CA LEU A 113 3.52 -17.40 7.59
C LEU A 113 2.60 -18.59 7.89
N ALA A 114 1.31 -18.50 7.58
CA ALA A 114 0.34 -19.58 7.80
C ALA A 114 0.58 -20.79 6.88
N PHE A 115 1.20 -20.57 5.71
CA PHE A 115 1.66 -21.62 4.82
C PHE A 115 2.93 -22.29 5.35
N ALA A 116 3.95 -21.51 5.72
CA ALA A 116 5.23 -22.04 6.21
C ALA A 116 5.11 -22.70 7.59
N TYR A 117 4.25 -22.15 8.45
CA TYR A 117 4.03 -22.61 9.83
C TYR A 117 2.54 -22.81 10.10
N PRO A 118 1.95 -23.97 9.72
CA PRO A 118 0.54 -24.25 9.93
C PRO A 118 0.09 -24.18 11.40
N ALA A 119 1.01 -24.33 12.35
CA ALA A 119 0.76 -24.17 13.79
C ALA A 119 0.26 -22.76 14.16
N ILE A 120 0.60 -21.73 13.37
CA ILE A 120 0.08 -20.37 13.57
C ILE A 120 -1.45 -20.37 13.42
N ALA A 121 -1.97 -21.02 12.36
CA ALA A 121 -3.42 -21.10 12.16
C ALA A 121 -4.12 -21.85 13.32
N VAL A 122 -3.49 -22.89 13.88
CA VAL A 122 -4.01 -23.58 15.08
C VAL A 122 -4.06 -22.64 16.29
N GLY A 123 -3.02 -21.83 16.49
CA GLY A 123 -2.99 -20.81 17.54
C GLY A 123 -4.09 -19.74 17.37
N PHE A 124 -4.47 -19.44 16.13
CA PHE A 124 -5.59 -18.55 15.78
C PHE A 124 -6.96 -19.26 15.72
N GLY A 125 -7.05 -20.49 16.22
CA GLY A 125 -8.32 -21.17 16.44
C GLY A 125 -8.71 -22.20 15.40
N TRP A 126 -7.83 -22.55 14.46
CA TRP A 126 -8.06 -23.66 13.52
C TRP A 126 -8.20 -24.97 14.31
N HIS A 127 -9.35 -25.64 14.15
CA HIS A 127 -9.85 -26.82 14.88
C HIS A 127 -10.38 -26.62 16.30
N SER A 128 -10.32 -25.41 16.88
CA SER A 128 -10.88 -25.14 18.21
C SER A 128 -12.05 -24.15 18.17
N LEU A 129 -11.88 -23.04 17.45
CA LEU A 129 -12.88 -22.00 17.23
C LEU A 129 -13.47 -22.06 15.82
N PHE A 130 -12.69 -22.53 14.84
CA PHE A 130 -13.07 -22.59 13.44
C PHE A 130 -12.80 -23.98 12.85
N ASP A 131 -13.78 -24.51 12.14
CA ASP A 131 -13.64 -25.78 11.40
C ASP A 131 -12.76 -25.60 10.16
N ASP A 132 -12.91 -24.46 9.46
CA ASP A 132 -12.11 -24.13 8.28
C ASP A 132 -10.87 -23.30 8.63
N LYS A 133 -9.71 -23.71 8.07
CA LYS A 133 -8.43 -23.00 8.19
C LYS A 133 -8.54 -21.52 7.79
N MET A 134 -9.38 -21.25 6.79
CA MET A 134 -9.55 -19.93 6.19
C MET A 134 -9.92 -18.86 7.23
N PHE A 135 -10.84 -19.15 8.14
CA PHE A 135 -11.28 -18.16 9.14
C PHE A 135 -10.19 -17.85 10.17
N ALA A 136 -9.38 -18.84 10.55
CA ALA A 136 -8.27 -18.62 11.47
C ALA A 136 -7.17 -17.77 10.83
N VAL A 137 -6.90 -17.97 9.53
CA VAL A 137 -5.91 -17.17 8.79
C VAL A 137 -6.41 -15.74 8.54
N TRP A 138 -7.70 -15.54 8.26
CA TRP A 138 -8.28 -14.20 8.12
C TRP A 138 -8.11 -13.31 9.36
N ALA A 139 -8.16 -13.90 10.56
CA ALA A 139 -7.89 -13.16 11.79
C ALA A 139 -6.43 -12.67 11.83
N LEU A 140 -5.49 -13.49 11.36
CA LEU A 140 -4.09 -13.13 11.22
C LEU A 140 -3.90 -12.03 10.16
N ASP A 141 -4.52 -12.20 8.98
CA ASP A 141 -4.49 -11.23 7.88
C ASP A 141 -4.96 -9.85 8.37
N PHE A 142 -6.09 -9.80 9.08
CA PHE A 142 -6.63 -8.56 9.64
C PHE A 142 -5.64 -7.85 10.58
N ILE A 143 -5.01 -8.59 11.48
CA ILE A 143 -4.05 -8.03 12.44
C ILE A 143 -2.84 -7.45 11.70
N PHE A 144 -2.31 -8.17 10.72
CA PHE A 144 -1.15 -7.71 9.94
C PHE A 144 -1.53 -6.52 9.05
N ALA A 145 -2.67 -6.57 8.37
CA ALA A 145 -3.19 -5.49 7.54
C ALA A 145 -3.35 -4.19 8.35
N PHE A 146 -3.97 -4.27 9.54
CA PHE A 146 -4.14 -3.10 10.43
C PHE A 146 -2.80 -2.57 10.95
N ALA A 147 -1.91 -3.47 11.38
CA ALA A 147 -0.59 -3.06 11.87
C ALA A 147 0.22 -2.33 10.79
N PHE A 148 0.29 -2.90 9.58
CA PHE A 148 1.01 -2.27 8.47
C PHE A 148 0.31 -1.01 7.95
N GLY A 149 -1.02 -0.99 7.93
CA GLY A 149 -1.82 0.18 7.58
C GLY A 149 -1.50 1.37 8.48
N ILE A 150 -1.51 1.18 9.81
CA ILE A 150 -1.09 2.20 10.78
C ILE A 150 0.34 2.66 10.52
N VAL A 151 1.28 1.74 10.29
CA VAL A 151 2.69 2.09 10.05
C VAL A 151 2.84 2.95 8.79
N PHE A 152 2.21 2.55 7.69
CA PHE A 152 2.30 3.25 6.41
C PHE A 152 1.64 4.62 6.51
N GLN A 153 0.49 4.70 7.19
CA GLN A 153 -0.24 5.94 7.40
C GLN A 153 0.51 6.89 8.34
N TYR A 154 1.20 6.37 9.36
CA TYR A 154 2.06 7.16 10.23
C TYR A 154 3.19 7.83 9.44
N PHE A 155 3.92 7.06 8.63
CA PHE A 155 5.00 7.59 7.81
C PHE A 155 4.54 8.51 6.67
N ALA A 156 3.25 8.47 6.32
CA ALA A 156 2.65 9.46 5.44
C ALA A 156 2.27 10.73 6.22
N ILE A 157 1.47 10.62 7.28
CA ILE A 157 0.86 11.77 7.97
C ILE A 157 1.89 12.56 8.79
N ALA A 158 2.71 11.89 9.59
CA ALA A 158 3.56 12.57 10.58
C ALA A 158 4.57 13.55 9.93
N PRO A 159 5.29 13.17 8.85
CA PRO A 159 6.18 14.10 8.16
C PRO A 159 5.43 15.22 7.44
N MET A 160 4.25 14.93 6.88
CA MET A 160 3.45 15.92 6.15
C MET A 160 2.88 17.02 7.06
N ARG A 161 2.56 16.68 8.31
CA ARG A 161 1.90 17.59 9.26
C ARG A 161 2.81 18.09 10.38
N GLY A 162 4.08 17.68 10.40
CA GLY A 162 5.03 18.04 11.47
C GLY A 162 4.57 17.59 12.86
N LEU A 163 3.89 16.44 12.95
CA LEU A 163 3.28 15.98 14.20
C LEU A 163 4.31 15.34 15.13
N SER A 164 4.04 15.41 16.44
CA SER A 164 4.75 14.61 17.44
C SER A 164 4.49 13.11 17.21
N LEU A 165 5.35 12.23 17.74
CA LEU A 165 5.19 10.77 17.62
C LEU A 165 3.77 10.31 18.04
N ARG A 166 3.28 10.86 19.16
CA ARG A 166 1.96 10.52 19.73
C ARG A 166 0.83 11.00 18.82
N ASP A 167 0.87 12.25 18.38
CA ASP A 167 -0.20 12.82 17.57
C ASP A 167 -0.22 12.20 16.16
N GLY A 168 0.96 11.88 15.62
CA GLY A 168 1.11 11.12 14.38
C GLY A 168 0.49 9.73 14.48
N LEU A 169 0.75 9.02 15.58
CA LEU A 169 0.19 7.67 15.79
C LEU A 169 -1.33 7.72 15.96
N ILE A 170 -1.87 8.69 16.71
CA ILE A 170 -3.32 8.88 16.85
C ILE A 170 -3.96 9.20 15.50
N ALA A 171 -3.32 10.05 14.69
CA ALA A 171 -3.81 10.38 13.36
C ALA A 171 -3.79 9.18 12.41
N ALA A 172 -2.72 8.38 12.45
CA ALA A 172 -2.58 7.16 11.67
C ALA A 172 -3.65 6.13 12.05
N LEU A 173 -3.84 5.90 13.35
CA LEU A 173 -4.86 4.98 13.87
C LEU A 173 -6.26 5.37 13.39
N LYS A 174 -6.62 6.67 13.49
CA LYS A 174 -7.92 7.16 13.02
C LYS A 174 -8.11 6.96 11.52
N ALA A 175 -7.10 7.28 10.73
CA ALA A 175 -7.16 7.18 9.28
C ALA A 175 -7.26 5.71 8.82
N ASP A 176 -6.46 4.82 9.40
CA ASP A 176 -6.46 3.41 9.03
C ASP A 176 -7.73 2.69 9.51
N THR A 177 -8.19 2.96 10.74
CA THR A 177 -9.46 2.42 11.25
C THR A 177 -10.64 2.82 10.37
N LEU A 178 -10.73 4.09 9.98
CA LEU A 178 -11.81 4.55 9.09
C LEU A 178 -11.73 3.88 7.72
N SER A 179 -10.51 3.68 7.20
CA SER A 179 -10.29 2.98 5.94
C SER A 179 -10.74 1.52 6.03
N LEU A 180 -10.25 0.75 7.01
CA LEU A 180 -10.64 -0.66 7.16
C LEU A 180 -12.15 -0.83 7.38
N VAL A 181 -12.75 0.00 8.24
CA VAL A 181 -14.21 -0.05 8.45
C VAL A 181 -14.95 0.26 7.14
N SER A 182 -14.50 1.23 6.35
CA SER A 182 -15.16 1.55 5.07
C SER A 182 -15.08 0.44 4.02
N TRP A 183 -14.09 -0.47 4.13
CA TRP A 183 -13.94 -1.62 3.23
C TRP A 183 -14.62 -2.88 3.76
N GLN A 184 -14.82 -2.99 5.08
CA GLN A 184 -15.37 -4.17 5.74
C GLN A 184 -16.85 -4.05 6.15
N THR A 185 -17.47 -2.89 5.96
CA THR A 185 -18.93 -2.68 6.09
C THR A 185 -19.63 -2.77 4.76
#